data_AF-A0AAD1XVY1-F1
#
_entry.id   AF-A0AAD1XVY1-F1
#
_cell.length_a   1.000
_cell.length_b   1.000
_cell.length_c   1.000
_cell.angle_alpha   90.00
_cell.angle_beta   90.00
_cell.angle_gamma   90.00
#
_symmetry.space_group_name_H-M   'P 1'
#
loop_
_entity.id
_entity.type
_entity.pdbx_description
1 polymer ?
#
loop_
_entity_poly.entity_id
_entity_poly.type
_entity_poly.pdbx_seq_one_letter_code
_entity_poly.pdbx_strand_id
1 'polypeptide(L)'
;MLFNNVTTEQLLNNSLLHYFKHIICSLDSVLEYCCICRDKLSTKSTKIRCCNKGLCEFSFEESQGIYIIPEIKNDLATFSLDLSIFSECLMSNKANQCLKPFPSYFLKAINYKVKEDTFTTFEKKEIEDIKENNKDLNRMRSFFKMLPAPDKLIKDRHNDSDLVELFSKLPKVGHESLAIYKLLQYLVCTNRVSFKQLSDDDKLSGVDDFDEYIIYNNESNEEEAFQEMKRKKDSVWTFHGSSMENWYSILRNGPRNLFHTEMMADEVDSEDIVYSSSDFATASGYTRPRNNEFRLDGTIPSWEHSKVKSKRIVGVLEIIKNPSYGGNRNNNSLLADYSTFACPDDHCIMLRYIWVFSQNDMYKGRAARNNLTTNDIPFESQYYSTVRKIQEEQMNHRKERLLEAHKRAKERYEEELELKKKIDLQVKEQHENDKAKEKEQQIDQRINTLESKMTGKGSAIATNRILEEYKFFQTSSDIKNFEIKLPNDNFYKWVVSLDILKFELTPELKEDFECMKQQTGNGPELQFEIVYTSSFPFDPPFIRVVKPIFKVHTGHVTVGGSLCIESLTPSGWSSARSIEGIFVEILSIILQGETRIEKSSLGHTYSIQEARAAFERVAKHHGWL
;
A
#
# COMPACT_ATOMS: atom_id res chain seq x y z
N MET A 1 7.18 20.44 0.68
CA MET A 1 6.73 21.80 0.32
C MET A 1 5.97 21.83 -1.03
N LEU A 2 5.31 20.75 -1.50
CA LEU A 2 4.80 20.71 -2.89
C LEU A 2 3.32 21.10 -3.11
N PHE A 3 2.54 21.44 -2.08
CA PHE A 3 1.10 21.73 -2.24
C PHE A 3 0.60 23.03 -1.57
N ASN A 4 1.48 23.95 -1.16
CA ASN A 4 1.02 25.16 -0.46
C ASN A 4 0.56 26.31 -1.39
N ASN A 5 0.72 26.19 -2.72
CA ASN A 5 0.42 27.26 -3.68
C ASN A 5 -0.48 26.84 -4.85
N VAL A 6 -1.24 25.75 -4.73
CA VAL A 6 -2.15 25.33 -5.82
C VAL A 6 -3.55 25.87 -5.54
N THR A 7 -4.03 26.76 -6.40
CA THR A 7 -5.41 27.27 -6.33
C THR A 7 -6.42 26.16 -6.69
N THR A 8 -7.64 26.24 -6.17
CA THR A 8 -8.73 25.29 -6.49
C THR A 8 -8.99 25.20 -7.99
N GLU A 9 -8.80 26.31 -8.71
CA GLU A 9 -8.93 26.40 -10.17
C GLU A 9 -7.79 25.69 -10.92
N GLN A 10 -6.56 25.74 -10.41
CA GLN A 10 -5.43 24.96 -10.95
C GLN A 10 -5.59 23.45 -10.70
N LEU A 11 -6.20 23.05 -9.58
CA LEU A 11 -6.57 21.65 -9.32
C LEU A 11 -7.69 21.18 -10.28
N LEU A 12 -8.70 22.03 -10.50
CA LEU A 12 -9.83 21.75 -11.40
C LEU A 12 -9.46 21.73 -12.89
N ASN A 13 -8.37 22.36 -13.30
CA ASN A 13 -7.88 22.34 -14.69
C ASN A 13 -6.69 21.39 -14.90
N ASN A 14 -6.32 20.60 -13.89
CA ASN A 14 -5.20 19.69 -13.99
C ASN A 14 -5.60 18.39 -14.72
N SER A 15 -5.10 18.21 -15.94
CA SER A 15 -5.38 17.05 -16.78
C SER A 15 -4.96 15.72 -16.15
N LEU A 16 -3.89 15.68 -15.35
CA LEU A 16 -3.47 14.47 -14.63
C LEU A 16 -4.47 14.11 -13.53
N LEU A 17 -4.99 15.10 -12.77
CA LEU A 17 -6.01 14.84 -11.77
C LEU A 17 -7.32 14.34 -12.38
N HIS A 18 -7.72 14.89 -13.52
CA HIS A 18 -8.85 14.36 -14.29
C HIS A 18 -8.61 12.94 -14.77
N TYR A 19 -7.41 12.64 -15.25
CA TYR A 19 -7.03 11.29 -15.66
C TYR A 19 -7.05 10.30 -14.48
N PHE A 20 -6.48 10.66 -13.33
CA PHE A 20 -6.55 9.85 -12.11
C PHE A 20 -7.99 9.65 -11.64
N LYS A 21 -8.81 10.71 -11.64
CA LYS A 21 -10.23 10.61 -11.31
C LYS A 21 -10.96 9.68 -12.28
N HIS A 22 -10.67 9.77 -13.58
CA HIS A 22 -11.22 8.88 -14.58
C HIS A 22 -10.81 7.42 -14.34
N ILE A 23 -9.54 7.14 -14.00
CA ILE A 23 -9.08 5.80 -13.63
C ILE A 23 -9.82 5.29 -12.40
N ILE A 24 -9.94 6.10 -11.34
CA ILE A 24 -10.62 5.70 -10.10
C ILE A 24 -12.08 5.36 -10.38
N CYS A 25 -12.83 6.25 -11.03
CA CYS A 25 -14.22 6.00 -11.40
C CYS A 25 -14.34 4.76 -12.30
N SER A 26 -13.38 4.54 -13.19
CA SER A 26 -13.33 3.37 -14.07
C SER A 26 -13.01 2.06 -13.37
N LEU A 27 -12.28 2.10 -12.25
CA LEU A 27 -12.00 0.94 -11.40
C LEU A 27 -13.19 0.63 -10.48
N ASP A 28 -13.88 1.66 -9.98
CA ASP A 28 -15.06 1.50 -9.14
C ASP A 28 -16.20 0.78 -9.88
N SER A 29 -16.36 1.10 -11.16
CA SER A 29 -17.38 0.52 -12.05
C SER A 29 -16.90 -0.64 -12.91
N VAL A 30 -15.68 -1.15 -12.73
CA VAL A 30 -15.08 -2.19 -13.62
C VAL A 30 -15.87 -3.49 -13.71
N LEU A 31 -16.77 -3.75 -12.76
CA LEU A 31 -17.64 -4.93 -12.74
C LEU A 31 -18.99 -4.71 -13.44
N GLU A 32 -19.32 -3.47 -13.79
CA GLU A 32 -20.58 -3.06 -14.44
C GLU A 32 -20.37 -2.69 -15.91
N TYR A 33 -19.11 -2.60 -16.36
CA TYR A 33 -18.73 -2.22 -17.71
C TYR A 33 -17.68 -3.19 -18.26
N CYS A 34 -17.68 -3.39 -19.57
CA CYS A 34 -16.67 -4.16 -20.26
C CYS A 34 -15.27 -3.58 -19.99
N CYS A 35 -14.34 -4.42 -19.53
CA CYS A 35 -12.97 -4.01 -19.27
C CYS A 35 -12.18 -3.56 -20.52
N ILE A 36 -12.67 -3.90 -21.72
CA ILE A 36 -12.04 -3.57 -22.99
C ILE A 36 -12.67 -2.31 -23.62
N CYS A 37 -13.96 -2.36 -24.00
CA CYS A 37 -14.61 -1.27 -24.72
C CYS A 37 -15.38 -0.28 -23.83
N ARG A 38 -15.53 -0.55 -22.53
CA ARG A 38 -16.30 0.26 -21.58
C ARG A 38 -17.80 0.36 -21.84
N ASP A 39 -18.37 -0.48 -22.70
CA ASP A 39 -19.81 -0.60 -22.80
C ASP A 39 -20.38 -1.19 -21.50
N LYS A 40 -21.57 -0.73 -21.10
CA LYS A 40 -22.27 -1.25 -19.93
C LYS A 40 -22.61 -2.72 -20.13
N LEU A 41 -22.30 -3.55 -19.15
CA LEU A 41 -22.72 -4.95 -19.14
C LEU A 41 -24.21 -5.03 -18.80
N SER A 42 -24.91 -6.01 -19.37
CA SER A 42 -26.33 -6.30 -19.11
C SER A 42 -26.60 -6.57 -17.64
N THR A 43 -25.71 -7.33 -16.98
CA THR A 43 -25.78 -7.60 -15.55
C THR A 43 -24.47 -7.26 -14.85
N LYS A 44 -24.58 -6.89 -13.57
CA LYS A 44 -23.42 -6.62 -12.72
C LYS A 44 -22.65 -7.92 -12.50
N SER A 45 -21.39 -7.93 -12.94
CA SER A 45 -20.52 -9.09 -12.78
C SER A 45 -19.91 -9.15 -11.37
N THR A 46 -19.55 -10.35 -10.95
CA THR A 46 -18.77 -10.60 -9.71
C THR A 46 -17.26 -10.61 -9.94
N LYS A 47 -16.83 -10.72 -11.21
CA LYS A 47 -15.42 -10.67 -11.65
C LYS A 47 -15.25 -9.74 -12.85
N ILE A 48 -14.02 -9.32 -13.14
CA ILE A 48 -13.74 -8.50 -14.32
C ILE A 48 -14.08 -9.31 -15.58
N ARG A 49 -14.83 -8.73 -16.50
CA ARG A 49 -15.29 -9.37 -17.74
C ARG A 49 -15.31 -8.39 -18.91
N CYS A 50 -15.32 -8.94 -20.11
CA CYS A 50 -15.60 -8.21 -21.34
C CYS A 50 -17.03 -8.46 -21.83
N CYS A 51 -17.50 -7.63 -22.77
CA CYS A 51 -18.76 -7.87 -23.49
C CYS A 51 -18.57 -8.91 -24.61
N ASN A 52 -19.67 -9.41 -25.17
CA ASN A 52 -19.69 -10.45 -26.22
C ASN A 52 -19.27 -9.99 -27.62
N LYS A 53 -18.68 -8.80 -27.76
CA LYS A 53 -18.12 -8.38 -29.04
C LYS A 53 -16.87 -9.21 -29.29
N GLY A 54 -16.79 -9.91 -30.43
CA GLY A 54 -15.68 -10.83 -30.71
C GLY A 54 -14.27 -10.22 -30.55
N LEU A 55 -14.10 -8.93 -30.88
CA LEU A 55 -12.84 -8.21 -30.63
C LEU A 55 -12.52 -8.04 -29.13
N CYS A 56 -13.52 -7.79 -28.30
CA CYS A 56 -13.34 -7.66 -26.85
C CYS A 56 -13.03 -9.02 -26.21
N GLU A 57 -13.74 -10.07 -26.61
CA GLU A 57 -13.48 -11.44 -26.15
C GLU A 57 -12.06 -11.88 -26.53
N PHE A 58 -11.68 -11.71 -27.80
CA PHE A 58 -10.31 -11.96 -28.26
C PHE A 58 -9.26 -11.15 -27.48
N SER A 59 -9.48 -9.84 -27.31
CA SER A 59 -8.52 -8.98 -26.61
C SER A 59 -8.37 -9.39 -25.14
N PHE A 60 -9.48 -9.75 -24.49
CA PHE A 60 -9.51 -10.18 -23.10
C PHE A 60 -8.79 -11.51 -22.90
N GLU A 61 -9.00 -12.47 -23.80
CA GLU A 61 -8.38 -13.79 -23.74
C GLU A 61 -6.86 -13.77 -24.07
N GLU A 62 -6.45 -12.95 -25.04
CA GLU A 62 -5.07 -12.97 -25.56
C GLU A 62 -4.13 -11.98 -24.86
N SER A 63 -4.61 -10.78 -24.53
CA SER A 63 -3.74 -9.62 -24.24
C SER A 63 -4.00 -8.89 -22.93
N GLN A 64 -5.23 -8.90 -22.42
CA GLN A 64 -5.67 -8.13 -21.25
C GLN A 64 -6.21 -9.01 -20.10
N GLY A 65 -5.85 -10.30 -20.12
CA GLY A 65 -6.42 -11.32 -19.25
C GLY A 65 -6.20 -11.11 -17.74
N ILE A 66 -6.80 -12.00 -16.94
CA ILE A 66 -6.79 -11.92 -15.49
C ILE A 66 -5.47 -12.47 -14.92
N TYR A 67 -5.04 -11.94 -13.77
CA TYR A 67 -3.95 -12.51 -12.99
C TYR A 67 -4.39 -13.83 -12.34
N ILE A 68 -3.58 -14.86 -12.47
CA ILE A 68 -3.95 -16.22 -12.08
C ILE A 68 -3.87 -16.40 -10.56
N ILE A 69 -2.84 -15.87 -9.89
CA ILE A 69 -2.66 -16.09 -8.45
C ILE A 69 -3.87 -15.61 -7.62
N PRO A 70 -4.40 -14.39 -7.81
CA PRO A 70 -5.58 -13.94 -7.07
C PRO A 70 -6.80 -14.85 -7.28
N GLU A 71 -7.00 -15.36 -8.49
CA GLU A 71 -8.13 -16.24 -8.83
C GLU A 71 -8.00 -17.60 -8.13
N ILE A 72 -6.81 -18.21 -8.14
CA ILE A 72 -6.57 -19.47 -7.40
C ILE A 72 -6.73 -19.26 -5.89
N LYS A 73 -6.23 -18.14 -5.34
CA LYS A 73 -6.35 -17.83 -3.91
C LYS A 73 -7.79 -17.56 -3.49
N ASN A 74 -8.60 -17.01 -4.38
CA ASN A 74 -10.01 -16.72 -4.11
C ASN A 74 -10.84 -18.01 -3.99
N ASP A 75 -10.63 -18.98 -4.90
CA ASP A 75 -11.31 -20.27 -4.85
C ASP A 75 -10.50 -21.40 -5.49
N LEU A 76 -9.65 -22.03 -4.66
CA LEU A 76 -8.81 -23.14 -5.06
C LEU A 76 -9.65 -24.37 -5.47
N ALA A 77 -10.81 -24.59 -4.86
CA ALA A 77 -11.63 -25.78 -5.10
C ALA A 77 -12.23 -25.73 -6.50
N THR A 78 -12.85 -24.60 -6.85
CA THR A 78 -13.42 -24.32 -8.17
C THR A 78 -12.35 -24.32 -9.26
N PHE A 79 -11.23 -23.63 -9.03
CA PHE A 79 -10.11 -23.64 -9.99
C PHE A 79 -9.59 -25.06 -10.24
N SER A 80 -9.45 -25.87 -9.18
CA SER A 80 -9.01 -27.26 -9.31
C SER A 80 -9.99 -28.12 -10.12
N LEU A 81 -11.30 -27.96 -9.89
CA LEU A 81 -12.32 -28.68 -10.63
C LEU A 81 -12.30 -28.29 -12.11
N ASP A 82 -12.27 -26.99 -12.40
CA ASP A 82 -12.25 -26.45 -13.75
C ASP A 82 -11.04 -26.97 -14.57
N LEU A 83 -9.86 -26.95 -13.93
CA LEU A 83 -8.62 -27.47 -14.52
C LEU A 83 -8.68 -28.99 -14.74
N SER A 84 -9.37 -29.73 -13.85
CA SER A 84 -9.59 -31.17 -14.00
C SER A 84 -10.54 -31.48 -15.16
N ILE A 85 -11.64 -30.73 -15.31
CA ILE A 85 -12.57 -30.88 -16.44
C ILE A 85 -11.88 -30.58 -17.76
N PHE A 86 -11.09 -29.50 -17.82
CA PHE A 86 -10.26 -29.19 -18.99
C PHE A 86 -9.27 -30.31 -19.31
N SER A 87 -8.62 -30.89 -18.30
CA SER A 87 -7.72 -32.04 -18.49
C SER A 87 -8.44 -33.21 -19.17
N GLU A 88 -9.63 -33.58 -18.68
CA GLU A 88 -10.39 -34.66 -19.30
C GLU A 88 -10.81 -34.30 -20.73
N CYS A 89 -11.20 -33.06 -21.01
CA CYS A 89 -11.45 -32.63 -22.38
C CYS A 89 -10.20 -32.77 -23.27
N LEU A 90 -9.05 -32.25 -22.83
CA LEU A 90 -7.80 -32.23 -23.59
C LEU A 90 -7.22 -33.62 -23.86
N MET A 91 -7.36 -34.55 -22.91
CA MET A 91 -6.86 -35.91 -23.07
C MET A 91 -7.77 -36.78 -23.95
N SER A 92 -9.00 -36.35 -24.22
CA SER A 92 -9.98 -37.07 -25.06
C SER A 92 -9.51 -37.23 -26.51
N ASN A 93 -9.92 -38.33 -27.14
CA ASN A 93 -9.77 -38.49 -28.59
C ASN A 93 -10.66 -37.49 -29.34
N LYS A 94 -11.75 -37.06 -28.69
CA LYS A 94 -12.65 -36.01 -29.19
C LYS A 94 -12.18 -34.60 -28.83
N ALA A 95 -10.99 -34.42 -28.25
CA ALA A 95 -10.47 -33.11 -27.85
C ALA A 95 -10.53 -32.09 -28.99
N ASN A 96 -10.28 -32.52 -30.23
CA ASN A 96 -10.39 -31.64 -31.39
C ASN A 96 -11.78 -31.01 -31.56
N GLN A 97 -12.83 -31.78 -31.26
CA GLN A 97 -14.24 -31.38 -31.38
C GLN A 97 -14.76 -30.66 -30.13
N CYS A 98 -14.43 -31.18 -28.93
CA CYS A 98 -15.02 -30.72 -27.68
C CYS A 98 -14.22 -29.62 -26.96
N LEU A 99 -12.95 -29.40 -27.30
CA LEU A 99 -12.13 -28.33 -26.74
C LEU A 99 -12.48 -26.98 -27.40
N LYS A 100 -13.65 -26.45 -27.05
CA LYS A 100 -14.21 -25.18 -27.52
C LYS A 100 -14.61 -24.32 -26.32
N PRO A 101 -14.10 -23.09 -26.18
CA PRO A 101 -13.19 -22.40 -27.10
C PRO A 101 -11.75 -22.93 -27.03
N PHE A 102 -10.93 -22.65 -28.05
CA PHE A 102 -9.55 -23.12 -28.18
C PHE A 102 -8.53 -21.95 -28.15
N PRO A 103 -7.45 -22.03 -27.36
CA PRO A 103 -6.45 -20.96 -27.26
C PRO A 103 -5.64 -20.81 -28.56
N SER A 104 -5.64 -19.61 -29.14
CA SER A 104 -5.05 -19.38 -30.47
C SER A 104 -3.53 -19.63 -30.51
N TYR A 105 -2.83 -19.46 -29.39
CA TYR A 105 -1.39 -19.72 -29.24
C TYR A 105 -0.99 -21.21 -29.45
N PHE A 106 -1.96 -22.12 -29.42
CA PHE A 106 -1.76 -23.55 -29.72
C PHE A 106 -2.25 -23.95 -31.11
N LEU A 107 -2.43 -23.01 -32.04
CA LEU A 107 -2.66 -23.30 -33.45
C LEU A 107 -1.35 -23.55 -34.18
N LYS A 108 -1.32 -24.52 -35.10
CA LYS A 108 -0.14 -24.86 -35.92
C LYS A 108 0.15 -23.80 -36.98
N ALA A 109 -0.89 -23.18 -37.53
CA ALA A 109 -0.82 -22.08 -38.48
C ALA A 109 -1.71 -20.92 -38.02
N ILE A 110 -1.16 -19.70 -38.09
CA ILE A 110 -1.86 -18.46 -37.74
C ILE A 110 -2.81 -18.10 -38.89
N ASN A 111 -4.01 -18.66 -38.88
CA ASN A 111 -5.10 -18.22 -39.77
C ASN A 111 -6.06 -17.33 -38.97
N TYR A 112 -5.83 -16.02 -38.99
CA TYR A 112 -6.65 -15.01 -38.31
C TYR A 112 -8.12 -14.96 -38.75
N LYS A 113 -8.48 -15.66 -39.84
CA LYS A 113 -9.84 -15.62 -40.41
C LYS A 113 -10.88 -16.41 -39.61
N VAL A 114 -10.49 -17.32 -38.74
CA VAL A 114 -11.44 -18.18 -38.01
C VAL A 114 -10.91 -18.42 -36.60
N LYS A 115 -11.28 -17.56 -35.65
CA LYS A 115 -11.39 -18.04 -34.27
C LYS A 115 -12.53 -19.06 -34.32
N GLU A 116 -12.28 -20.32 -33.96
CA GLU A 116 -13.35 -21.32 -33.79
C GLU A 116 -14.17 -20.94 -32.54
N ASP A 117 -14.90 -19.84 -32.63
CA ASP A 117 -15.71 -19.34 -31.53
C ASP A 117 -17.19 -19.61 -31.79
N THR A 118 -17.79 -20.21 -30.76
CA THR A 118 -19.20 -20.11 -30.39
C THR A 118 -20.20 -20.37 -31.52
N PHE A 119 -20.38 -21.63 -31.94
CA PHE A 119 -21.53 -22.18 -32.68
C PHE A 119 -22.24 -21.24 -33.68
N THR A 120 -21.52 -20.32 -34.31
CA THR A 120 -22.13 -19.32 -35.18
C THR A 120 -22.25 -19.94 -36.56
N THR A 121 -23.49 -19.98 -37.05
CA THR A 121 -23.86 -20.39 -38.41
C THR A 121 -23.16 -19.51 -39.43
N PHE A 122 -21.94 -19.88 -39.82
CA PHE A 122 -21.32 -19.44 -41.07
C PHE A 122 -21.38 -20.57 -42.09
N GLU A 123 -21.72 -20.20 -43.33
CA GLU A 123 -22.06 -21.07 -44.45
C GLU A 123 -21.05 -22.21 -44.64
N LYS A 124 -21.57 -23.44 -44.59
CA LYS A 124 -20.84 -24.72 -44.49
C LYS A 124 -19.91 -25.08 -45.68
N LYS A 125 -19.81 -24.29 -46.75
CA LYS A 125 -19.35 -24.85 -48.04
C LYS A 125 -17.89 -24.70 -48.44
N GLU A 126 -17.05 -23.95 -47.74
CA GLU A 126 -15.66 -23.72 -48.20
C GLU A 126 -14.55 -23.96 -47.15
N ILE A 127 -14.86 -24.46 -45.96
CA ILE A 127 -13.87 -24.55 -44.86
C ILE A 127 -13.93 -25.87 -44.09
N GLU A 128 -14.16 -27.01 -44.75
CA GLU A 128 -14.18 -28.32 -44.07
C GLU A 128 -12.77 -28.94 -43.97
N ASP A 129 -11.89 -28.79 -44.97
CA ASP A 129 -10.58 -29.46 -44.96
C ASP A 129 -9.46 -28.75 -44.16
N ILE A 130 -9.61 -27.46 -43.84
CA ILE A 130 -8.56 -26.65 -43.18
C ILE A 130 -8.74 -26.59 -41.64
N LYS A 131 -9.94 -26.84 -41.11
CA LYS A 131 -10.30 -26.55 -39.71
C LYS A 131 -9.83 -27.63 -38.71
N GLU A 132 -10.03 -28.91 -39.01
CA GLU A 132 -9.85 -29.94 -37.99
C GLU A 132 -8.39 -30.23 -37.60
N ASN A 133 -7.40 -29.95 -38.45
CA ASN A 133 -6.01 -30.34 -38.15
C ASN A 133 -5.12 -29.18 -37.68
N ASN A 134 -5.68 -27.98 -37.46
CA ASN A 134 -4.89 -26.81 -37.08
C ASN A 134 -4.60 -26.73 -35.57
N LYS A 135 -5.25 -27.53 -34.71
CA LYS A 135 -5.00 -27.54 -33.27
C LYS A 135 -3.76 -28.35 -32.91
N ASP A 136 -2.79 -27.75 -32.22
CA ASP A 136 -1.62 -28.43 -31.67
C ASP A 136 -1.91 -29.02 -30.28
N LEU A 137 -2.79 -30.02 -30.27
CA LEU A 137 -3.19 -30.73 -29.05
C LEU A 137 -2.01 -31.46 -28.39
N ASN A 138 -1.02 -31.89 -29.18
CA ASN A 138 0.12 -32.63 -28.65
C ASN A 138 1.04 -31.74 -27.81
N ARG A 139 1.34 -30.52 -28.30
CA ARG A 139 2.08 -29.51 -27.52
C ARG A 139 1.31 -29.07 -26.28
N MET A 140 0.00 -28.90 -26.38
CA MET A 140 -0.81 -28.56 -25.21
C MET A 140 -0.83 -29.69 -24.17
N ARG A 141 -1.01 -30.94 -24.60
CA ARG A 141 -0.97 -32.13 -23.74
C ARG A 141 0.38 -32.29 -23.05
N SER A 142 1.49 -32.04 -23.75
CA SER A 142 2.83 -32.18 -23.15
C SER A 142 3.05 -31.17 -22.03
N PHE A 143 2.68 -29.91 -22.23
CA PHE A 143 2.79 -28.88 -21.20
C PHE A 143 1.85 -29.12 -20.03
N PHE A 144 0.59 -29.45 -20.33
CA PHE A 144 -0.42 -29.61 -19.30
C PHE A 144 -0.10 -30.75 -18.33
N LYS A 145 0.44 -31.87 -18.84
CA LYS A 145 0.87 -33.00 -18.00
C LYS A 145 1.96 -32.65 -17.00
N MET A 146 2.71 -31.59 -17.24
CA MET A 146 3.81 -31.13 -16.39
C MET A 146 3.36 -30.12 -15.33
N LEU A 147 2.11 -29.65 -15.40
CA LEU A 147 1.59 -28.73 -14.41
C LEU A 147 1.55 -29.39 -13.04
N PRO A 148 2.12 -28.75 -12.00
CA PRO A 148 1.99 -29.23 -10.65
C PRO A 148 0.55 -29.06 -10.15
N ALA A 149 0.24 -29.70 -9.02
CA ALA A 149 -1.06 -29.58 -8.39
C ALA A 149 -1.43 -28.10 -8.09
N PRO A 150 -2.74 -27.72 -8.16
CA PRO A 150 -3.16 -26.33 -8.02
C PRO A 150 -2.72 -25.62 -6.73
N ASP A 151 -2.66 -26.33 -5.61
CA ASP A 151 -2.16 -25.82 -4.32
C ASP A 151 -0.68 -25.42 -4.40
N LYS A 152 0.12 -26.18 -5.16
CA LYS A 152 1.55 -25.89 -5.38
C LYS A 152 1.79 -24.71 -6.31
N LEU A 153 0.81 -24.33 -7.12
CA LEU A 153 0.91 -23.14 -7.97
C LEU A 153 0.98 -21.87 -7.11
N ILE A 154 0.26 -21.81 -5.99
CA ILE A 154 0.20 -20.61 -5.13
C ILE A 154 1.14 -20.68 -3.92
N LYS A 155 1.65 -21.85 -3.59
CA LYS A 155 2.53 -22.05 -2.43
C LYS A 155 3.81 -21.21 -2.56
N ASP A 156 4.06 -20.37 -1.56
CA ASP A 156 5.21 -19.46 -1.48
C ASP A 156 5.29 -18.46 -2.67
N ARG A 157 4.15 -18.09 -3.27
CA ARG A 157 4.07 -17.13 -4.38
C ARG A 157 3.20 -15.93 -4.07
N HIS A 158 3.67 -14.77 -4.51
CA HIS A 158 3.04 -13.48 -4.27
C HIS A 158 2.44 -12.88 -5.54
N ASN A 159 3.06 -13.10 -6.72
CA ASN A 159 2.65 -12.49 -7.99
C ASN A 159 2.82 -13.46 -9.17
N ASP A 160 2.18 -13.14 -10.30
CA ASP A 160 2.17 -13.99 -11.49
C ASP A 160 3.57 -14.18 -12.15
N SER A 161 4.53 -13.27 -11.92
CA SER A 161 5.91 -13.47 -12.38
C SER A 161 6.54 -14.69 -11.71
N ASP A 162 6.17 -14.97 -10.44
CA ASP A 162 6.63 -16.14 -9.71
C ASP A 162 6.11 -17.45 -10.35
N LEU A 163 4.96 -17.41 -11.04
CA LEU A 163 4.43 -18.56 -11.80
C LEU A 163 5.23 -18.78 -13.09
N VAL A 164 5.56 -17.71 -13.82
CA VAL A 164 6.37 -17.81 -15.03
C VAL A 164 7.76 -18.36 -14.70
N GLU A 165 8.34 -17.96 -13.57
CA GLU A 165 9.60 -18.51 -13.05
C GLU A 165 9.48 -19.98 -12.62
N LEU A 166 8.35 -20.38 -12.03
CA LEU A 166 8.09 -21.80 -11.76
C LEU A 166 8.05 -22.61 -13.06
N PHE A 167 7.36 -22.11 -14.08
CA PHE A 167 7.22 -22.81 -15.35
C PHE A 167 8.52 -22.89 -16.14
N SER A 168 9.42 -21.90 -16.02
CA SER A 168 10.73 -21.95 -16.68
C SER A 168 11.64 -23.04 -16.10
N LYS A 169 11.41 -23.45 -14.85
CA LYS A 169 12.12 -24.55 -14.18
C LYS A 169 11.55 -25.94 -14.53
N LEU A 170 10.41 -26.01 -15.24
CA LEU A 170 9.85 -27.30 -15.66
C LEU A 170 10.71 -27.93 -16.77
N PRO A 171 10.97 -29.26 -16.73
CA PRO A 171 11.79 -29.93 -17.74
C PRO A 171 11.28 -29.70 -19.16
N LYS A 172 12.15 -29.44 -20.14
CA LYS A 172 11.77 -29.32 -21.56
C LYS A 172 10.76 -28.18 -21.89
N VAL A 173 10.49 -27.26 -20.97
CA VAL A 173 9.65 -26.07 -21.22
C VAL A 173 10.52 -24.89 -21.68
N GLY A 174 11.63 -24.61 -21.01
CA GLY A 174 12.58 -23.56 -21.42
C GLY A 174 11.91 -22.21 -21.68
N HIS A 175 12.01 -21.73 -22.92
CA HIS A 175 11.40 -20.46 -23.38
C HIS A 175 9.87 -20.49 -23.51
N GLU A 176 9.23 -21.65 -23.37
CA GLU A 176 7.78 -21.81 -23.50
C GLU A 176 7.03 -21.66 -22.16
N SER A 177 7.70 -21.21 -21.10
CA SER A 177 7.08 -20.94 -19.79
C SER A 177 5.90 -19.97 -19.89
N LEU A 178 6.01 -18.98 -20.78
CA LEU A 178 4.94 -18.03 -21.06
C LEU A 178 3.72 -18.70 -21.73
N ALA A 179 3.92 -19.78 -22.50
CA ALA A 179 2.82 -20.52 -23.12
C ALA A 179 1.95 -21.20 -22.07
N ILE A 180 2.58 -21.78 -21.05
CA ILE A 180 1.88 -22.43 -19.93
C ILE A 180 1.11 -21.40 -19.11
N TYR A 181 1.75 -20.28 -18.81
CA TYR A 181 1.09 -19.15 -18.15
C TYR A 181 -0.12 -18.66 -18.96
N LYS A 182 0.04 -18.46 -20.27
CA LYS A 182 -1.03 -18.03 -21.17
C LYS A 182 -2.15 -19.04 -21.27
N LEU A 183 -1.85 -20.34 -21.25
CA LEU A 183 -2.87 -21.39 -21.21
C LEU A 183 -3.73 -21.28 -19.94
N LEU A 184 -3.10 -21.17 -18.77
CA LEU A 184 -3.85 -21.02 -17.51
C LEU A 184 -4.64 -19.71 -17.45
N GLN A 185 -4.06 -18.60 -17.93
CA GLN A 185 -4.75 -17.32 -18.07
C GLN A 185 -5.98 -17.45 -18.97
N TYR A 186 -5.83 -18.14 -20.12
CA TYR A 186 -6.92 -18.40 -21.06
C TYR A 186 -8.06 -19.20 -20.42
N LEU A 187 -7.76 -20.24 -19.64
CA LEU A 187 -8.78 -21.06 -18.96
C LEU A 187 -9.62 -20.24 -17.96
N VAL A 188 -8.96 -19.34 -17.23
CA VAL A 188 -9.62 -18.44 -16.29
C VAL A 188 -10.47 -17.39 -17.01
N CYS A 189 -9.95 -16.81 -18.09
CA CYS A 189 -10.63 -15.75 -18.85
C CYS A 189 -11.85 -16.27 -19.62
N THR A 190 -11.75 -17.47 -20.20
CA THR A 190 -12.84 -18.09 -20.98
C THR A 190 -13.93 -18.70 -20.12
N ASN A 191 -13.70 -18.89 -18.81
CA ASN A 191 -14.71 -19.42 -17.92
C ASN A 191 -15.84 -18.38 -17.75
N ARG A 192 -16.91 -18.53 -18.55
CA ARG A 192 -18.05 -17.59 -18.59
C ARG A 192 -19.03 -17.79 -17.45
N VAL A 193 -18.94 -18.88 -16.70
CA VAL A 193 -19.75 -19.07 -15.49
C VAL A 193 -18.90 -18.81 -14.25
N SER A 194 -19.54 -18.36 -13.17
CA SER A 194 -18.94 -18.38 -11.85
C SER A 194 -19.68 -19.41 -11.01
N PHE A 195 -18.94 -20.42 -10.54
CA PHE A 195 -19.47 -21.47 -9.69
C PHE A 195 -18.63 -21.62 -8.44
N LYS A 196 -19.22 -22.19 -7.38
CA LYS A 196 -18.53 -22.51 -6.13
C LYS A 196 -19.04 -23.83 -5.56
N GLN A 197 -18.18 -24.55 -4.85
CA GLN A 197 -18.62 -25.73 -4.09
C GLN A 197 -19.54 -25.27 -2.95
N LEU A 198 -20.64 -26.00 -2.74
CA LEU A 198 -21.54 -25.77 -1.61
C LEU A 198 -20.92 -26.32 -0.32
N SER A 199 -21.01 -25.54 0.75
CA SER A 199 -20.74 -26.03 2.11
C SER A 199 -21.85 -26.97 2.57
N ASP A 200 -21.58 -27.81 3.56
CA ASP A 200 -22.54 -28.80 4.05
C ASP A 200 -23.88 -28.19 4.48
N ASP A 201 -23.88 -26.96 5.03
CA ASP A 201 -25.09 -26.23 5.42
C ASP A 201 -25.97 -25.78 4.22
N ASP A 202 -25.38 -25.63 3.04
CA ASP A 202 -26.06 -25.10 1.84
C ASP A 202 -26.35 -26.21 0.80
N LYS A 203 -25.92 -27.46 1.06
CA LYS A 203 -26.15 -28.62 0.19
C LYS A 203 -27.63 -28.93 0.02
N LEU A 204 -27.99 -29.51 -1.12
CA LEU A 204 -29.36 -29.89 -1.44
C LEU A 204 -29.75 -31.15 -0.66
N SER A 205 -30.88 -31.11 0.04
CA SER A 205 -31.36 -32.25 0.82
C SER A 205 -31.64 -33.46 -0.08
N GLY A 206 -31.06 -34.62 0.26
CA GLY A 206 -31.30 -35.88 -0.43
C GLY A 206 -30.18 -36.36 -1.35
N VAL A 207 -29.04 -35.65 -1.37
CA VAL A 207 -27.89 -35.94 -2.24
C VAL A 207 -26.57 -35.91 -1.44
N ASP A 208 -26.55 -36.61 -0.31
CA ASP A 208 -25.50 -36.47 0.72
C ASP A 208 -24.07 -36.88 0.26
N ASP A 209 -23.95 -37.71 -0.79
CA ASP A 209 -22.70 -38.30 -1.25
C ASP A 209 -22.03 -37.58 -2.44
N PHE A 210 -22.61 -36.47 -2.94
CA PHE A 210 -22.09 -35.78 -4.13
C PHE A 210 -21.31 -34.50 -3.78
N ASP A 211 -20.29 -34.19 -4.58
CA ASP A 211 -19.68 -32.87 -4.56
C ASP A 211 -20.60 -31.91 -5.34
N GLU A 212 -21.33 -31.07 -4.62
CA GLU A 212 -22.29 -30.12 -5.21
C GLU A 212 -21.65 -28.75 -5.47
N TYR A 213 -21.83 -28.24 -6.69
CA TYR A 213 -21.41 -26.91 -7.09
C TYR A 213 -22.62 -26.11 -7.58
N ILE A 214 -22.73 -24.87 -7.12
CA ILE A 214 -23.75 -23.92 -7.56
C ILE A 214 -23.16 -22.92 -8.55
N ILE A 215 -23.86 -22.67 -9.65
CA ILE A 215 -23.54 -21.60 -10.59
C ILE A 215 -24.28 -20.35 -10.16
N TYR A 216 -23.56 -19.42 -9.54
CA TYR A 216 -24.16 -18.21 -8.97
C TYR A 216 -24.10 -16.99 -9.89
N ASN A 217 -23.42 -17.11 -11.03
CA ASN A 217 -23.38 -16.09 -12.06
C ASN A 217 -23.16 -16.74 -13.43
N ASN A 218 -24.11 -16.58 -14.35
CA ASN A 218 -23.96 -17.01 -15.74
C ASN A 218 -23.48 -15.85 -16.63
N GLU A 219 -23.40 -16.09 -17.93
CA GLU A 219 -23.15 -15.01 -18.90
C GLU A 219 -24.30 -13.99 -18.85
N SER A 220 -23.94 -12.70 -18.81
CA SER A 220 -24.89 -11.62 -18.51
C SER A 220 -26.07 -11.52 -19.48
N ASN A 221 -25.82 -11.67 -20.78
CA ASN A 221 -26.88 -11.55 -21.79
C ASN A 221 -27.83 -12.76 -21.78
N GLU A 222 -27.28 -13.97 -21.63
CA GLU A 222 -28.05 -15.21 -21.55
C GLU A 222 -28.94 -15.23 -20.29
N GLU A 223 -28.38 -14.83 -19.14
CA GLU A 223 -29.15 -14.74 -17.89
C GLU A 223 -30.27 -13.69 -17.99
N GLU A 224 -30.01 -12.51 -18.54
CA GLU A 224 -31.04 -11.47 -18.70
C GLU A 224 -32.18 -11.94 -19.60
N ALA A 225 -31.85 -12.54 -20.76
CA ALA A 225 -32.83 -13.08 -21.69
C ALA A 225 -33.67 -14.19 -21.04
N PHE A 226 -33.02 -15.12 -20.33
CA PHE A 226 -33.70 -16.19 -19.60
C PHE A 226 -34.67 -15.63 -18.55
N GLN A 227 -34.23 -14.68 -17.72
CA GLN A 227 -35.08 -14.07 -16.70
C GLN A 227 -36.24 -13.28 -17.30
N GLU A 228 -36.05 -12.63 -18.46
CA GLU A 228 -37.15 -11.98 -19.17
C GLU A 228 -38.21 -12.98 -19.63
N MET A 229 -37.78 -14.12 -20.18
CA MET A 229 -38.69 -15.19 -20.57
C MET A 229 -39.38 -15.83 -19.37
N LYS A 230 -38.66 -16.05 -18.27
CA LYS A 230 -39.20 -16.58 -17.01
C LYS A 230 -40.29 -15.69 -16.41
N ARG A 231 -40.19 -14.37 -16.56
CA ARG A 231 -41.27 -13.45 -16.15
C ARG A 231 -42.56 -13.65 -16.95
N LYS A 232 -42.46 -14.12 -18.21
CA LYS A 232 -43.60 -14.34 -19.11
C LYS A 232 -44.14 -15.78 -19.04
N LYS A 233 -43.28 -16.75 -18.77
CA LYS A 233 -43.56 -18.18 -18.74
C LYS A 233 -42.87 -18.82 -17.55
N ASP A 234 -43.55 -19.75 -16.89
CA ASP A 234 -42.96 -20.49 -15.77
C ASP A 234 -41.76 -21.38 -16.21
N SER A 235 -40.91 -21.81 -15.27
CA SER A 235 -39.74 -22.66 -15.54
C SER A 235 -39.87 -24.05 -14.93
N VAL A 236 -39.03 -24.99 -15.39
CA VAL A 236 -38.94 -26.36 -14.89
C VAL A 236 -37.49 -26.75 -14.66
N TRP A 237 -37.26 -27.59 -13.67
CA TRP A 237 -35.93 -28.08 -13.31
C TRP A 237 -35.73 -29.49 -13.81
N THR A 238 -34.57 -29.74 -14.42
CA THR A 238 -34.23 -31.03 -15.06
C THR A 238 -32.76 -31.39 -14.86
N PHE A 239 -32.44 -32.67 -14.95
CA PHE A 239 -31.09 -33.21 -14.94
C PHE A 239 -30.58 -33.41 -16.37
N HIS A 240 -29.32 -33.08 -16.60
CA HIS A 240 -28.63 -33.29 -17.87
C HIS A 240 -27.32 -34.06 -17.64
N GLY A 241 -27.21 -35.22 -18.28
CA GLY A 241 -25.98 -36.01 -18.31
C GLY A 241 -25.28 -35.88 -19.66
N SER A 242 -23.96 -35.81 -19.61
CA SER A 242 -23.11 -35.81 -20.79
C SER A 242 -21.77 -36.49 -20.48
N SER A 243 -21.09 -36.97 -21.53
CA SER A 243 -19.73 -37.50 -21.43
C SER A 243 -18.77 -36.47 -20.81
N MET A 244 -17.80 -36.95 -20.02
CA MET A 244 -16.87 -36.11 -19.26
C MET A 244 -16.17 -35.02 -20.11
N GLU A 245 -15.73 -35.35 -21.32
CA GLU A 245 -15.00 -34.45 -22.22
C GLU A 245 -15.80 -33.25 -22.73
N ASN A 246 -17.14 -33.31 -22.66
CA ASN A 246 -18.01 -32.23 -23.14
C ASN A 246 -18.18 -31.12 -22.10
N TRP A 247 -17.94 -31.41 -20.82
CA TRP A 247 -18.19 -30.46 -19.73
C TRP A 247 -17.32 -29.20 -19.79
N TYR A 248 -16.13 -29.27 -20.40
CA TYR A 248 -15.34 -28.08 -20.70
C TYR A 248 -16.13 -27.11 -21.60
N SER A 249 -16.65 -27.60 -22.72
CA SER A 249 -17.45 -26.79 -23.64
C SER A 249 -18.75 -26.32 -23.00
N ILE A 250 -19.47 -27.20 -22.29
CA ILE A 250 -20.73 -26.84 -21.61
C ILE A 250 -20.52 -25.71 -20.60
N LEU A 251 -19.42 -25.72 -19.85
CA LEU A 251 -19.10 -24.65 -18.88
C LEU A 251 -18.80 -23.30 -19.54
N ARG A 252 -18.24 -23.29 -20.76
CA ARG A 252 -17.87 -22.04 -21.46
C ARG A 252 -18.96 -21.52 -22.37
N ASN A 253 -19.65 -22.42 -23.06
CA ASN A 253 -20.63 -22.10 -24.07
C ASN A 253 -22.05 -22.25 -23.56
N GLY A 254 -22.28 -22.91 -22.43
CA GLY A 254 -23.61 -23.32 -21.99
C GLY A 254 -24.08 -24.63 -22.66
N PRO A 255 -25.23 -25.18 -22.23
CA PRO A 255 -25.87 -26.29 -22.91
C PRO A 255 -26.46 -25.80 -24.24
N ARG A 256 -25.69 -25.94 -25.32
CA ARG A 256 -26.05 -25.45 -26.66
C ARG A 256 -26.80 -26.49 -27.48
N ASN A 257 -27.65 -26.01 -28.37
CA ASN A 257 -28.21 -26.77 -29.46
C ASN A 257 -27.11 -27.15 -30.49
N LEU A 258 -26.87 -28.45 -30.65
CA LEU A 258 -25.83 -29.05 -31.48
C LEU A 258 -26.32 -29.68 -32.79
N PHE A 259 -27.53 -29.35 -33.27
CA PHE A 259 -28.12 -29.96 -34.47
C PHE A 259 -27.20 -29.81 -35.68
N HIS A 260 -26.97 -30.91 -36.41
CA HIS A 260 -26.05 -30.98 -37.54
C HIS A 260 -24.58 -30.60 -37.23
N THR A 261 -24.11 -30.86 -36.00
CA THR A 261 -22.68 -30.78 -35.63
C THR A 261 -22.11 -32.17 -35.29
N GLU A 262 -20.80 -32.36 -35.45
CA GLU A 262 -20.10 -33.62 -35.16
C GLU A 262 -20.17 -34.09 -33.70
N MET A 263 -20.67 -33.25 -32.78
CA MET A 263 -20.75 -33.58 -31.35
C MET A 263 -22.04 -34.29 -30.94
N MET A 264 -22.95 -34.52 -31.88
CA MET A 264 -24.19 -35.27 -31.65
C MET A 264 -23.90 -36.76 -31.37
N ALA A 265 -24.55 -37.34 -30.37
CA ALA A 265 -24.50 -38.77 -30.09
C ALA A 265 -25.65 -39.47 -30.84
N ASP A 266 -25.30 -40.23 -31.88
CA ASP A 266 -26.18 -41.02 -32.75
C ASP A 266 -27.18 -40.22 -33.63
N GLU A 267 -27.57 -40.79 -34.77
CA GLU A 267 -28.49 -40.19 -35.76
C GLU A 267 -29.91 -40.06 -35.17
N VAL A 268 -30.25 -38.87 -34.65
CA VAL A 268 -31.62 -38.57 -34.18
C VAL A 268 -32.30 -37.62 -35.16
N ASP A 269 -33.41 -38.07 -35.75
CA ASP A 269 -34.21 -37.38 -36.79
C ASP A 269 -35.07 -36.19 -36.27
N SER A 270 -34.74 -35.58 -35.13
CA SER A 270 -35.55 -34.50 -34.54
C SER A 270 -34.82 -33.17 -34.38
N GLU A 271 -35.52 -32.07 -34.69
CA GLU A 271 -35.14 -30.66 -34.39
C GLU A 271 -35.12 -30.33 -32.88
N ASP A 272 -35.04 -31.35 -32.03
CA ASP A 272 -35.16 -31.34 -30.57
C ASP A 272 -33.81 -31.80 -29.98
N ILE A 273 -33.04 -30.91 -29.35
CA ILE A 273 -31.57 -31.06 -29.34
C ILE A 273 -30.86 -31.07 -27.97
N VAL A 274 -31.35 -30.39 -26.92
CA VAL A 274 -30.81 -30.58 -25.56
C VAL A 274 -31.71 -31.50 -24.77
N TYR A 275 -31.29 -32.76 -24.61
CA TYR A 275 -32.00 -33.75 -23.81
C TYR A 275 -31.73 -33.57 -22.33
N SER A 276 -32.79 -33.42 -21.55
CA SER A 276 -32.75 -33.46 -20.09
C SER A 276 -33.92 -34.26 -19.54
N SER A 277 -33.85 -34.70 -18.28
CA SER A 277 -34.86 -35.56 -17.66
C SER A 277 -35.23 -35.06 -16.26
N SER A 278 -36.47 -35.22 -15.84
CA SER A 278 -36.85 -35.03 -14.43
C SER A 278 -36.31 -36.14 -13.53
N ASP A 279 -35.89 -37.27 -14.09
CA ASP A 279 -35.36 -38.43 -13.37
C ASP A 279 -33.82 -38.48 -13.43
N PHE A 280 -33.19 -38.58 -12.26
CA PHE A 280 -31.74 -38.61 -12.15
C PHE A 280 -31.13 -39.89 -12.76
N ALA A 281 -31.80 -41.04 -12.63
CA ALA A 281 -31.28 -42.30 -13.16
C ALA A 281 -31.17 -42.25 -14.69
N THR A 282 -32.19 -41.68 -15.35
CA THR A 282 -32.21 -41.41 -16.78
C THR A 282 -31.06 -40.50 -17.20
N ALA A 283 -30.92 -39.32 -16.59
CA ALA A 283 -29.84 -38.39 -16.94
C ALA A 283 -28.44 -38.96 -16.66
N SER A 284 -28.25 -39.61 -15.51
CA SER A 284 -26.96 -40.20 -15.15
C SER A 284 -26.54 -41.34 -16.09
N GLY A 285 -27.49 -42.04 -16.74
CA GLY A 285 -27.22 -43.01 -17.81
C GLY A 285 -26.43 -42.43 -19.00
N TYR A 286 -26.56 -41.13 -19.26
CA TYR A 286 -25.82 -40.43 -20.32
C TYR A 286 -24.42 -39.93 -19.88
N THR A 287 -24.05 -40.10 -18.61
CA THR A 287 -22.72 -39.71 -18.11
C THR A 287 -21.66 -40.76 -18.46
N ARG A 288 -21.14 -40.70 -19.68
CA ARG A 288 -20.07 -41.63 -20.10
C ARG A 288 -18.71 -41.18 -19.57
N PRO A 289 -17.83 -42.12 -19.17
CA PRO A 289 -16.41 -41.82 -19.00
C PRO A 289 -15.84 -41.20 -20.28
N ARG A 290 -14.75 -40.46 -20.13
CA ARG A 290 -14.04 -39.86 -21.26
C ARG A 290 -13.70 -40.89 -22.33
N ASN A 291 -13.87 -40.52 -23.61
CA ASN A 291 -13.37 -41.34 -24.72
C ASN A 291 -11.82 -41.38 -24.72
N ASN A 292 -11.27 -42.59 -24.61
CA ASN A 292 -9.83 -42.82 -24.45
C ASN A 292 -9.21 -43.48 -25.69
N GLU A 293 -8.00 -43.07 -26.07
CA GLU A 293 -7.12 -43.85 -26.93
C GLU A 293 -6.76 -45.14 -26.19
N PHE A 294 -7.02 -46.30 -26.80
CA PHE A 294 -6.55 -47.58 -26.26
C PHE A 294 -5.02 -47.59 -26.31
N ARG A 295 -4.38 -47.44 -25.15
CA ARG A 295 -2.94 -47.70 -25.04
C ARG A 295 -2.72 -49.20 -24.87
N LEU A 296 -1.69 -49.70 -25.55
CA LEU A 296 -1.24 -51.10 -25.46
C LEU A 296 -0.87 -51.51 -24.02
N ASP A 297 -0.55 -50.56 -23.15
CA ASP A 297 -0.20 -50.76 -21.74
C ASP A 297 -1.39 -50.69 -20.76
N GLY A 298 -2.61 -50.48 -21.28
CA GLY A 298 -3.83 -50.36 -20.47
C GLY A 298 -3.95 -49.07 -19.66
N THR A 299 -3.02 -48.11 -19.79
CA THR A 299 -3.07 -46.85 -19.06
C THR A 299 -3.95 -45.81 -19.75
N ILE A 300 -4.77 -45.10 -18.99
CA ILE A 300 -5.57 -43.97 -19.49
C ILE A 300 -4.75 -42.69 -19.31
N PRO A 301 -4.44 -41.94 -20.39
CA PRO A 301 -3.78 -40.64 -20.26
C PRO A 301 -4.64 -39.72 -19.39
N SER A 302 -4.15 -39.35 -18.21
CA SER A 302 -4.83 -38.41 -17.32
C SER A 302 -3.80 -37.46 -16.74
N TRP A 303 -4.22 -36.25 -16.40
CA TRP A 303 -3.40 -35.40 -15.54
C TRP A 303 -3.45 -35.97 -14.13
N GLU A 304 -2.27 -36.17 -13.53
CA GLU A 304 -2.12 -36.85 -12.24
C GLU A 304 -2.94 -36.20 -11.12
N HIS A 305 -3.12 -34.88 -11.19
CA HIS A 305 -3.79 -34.08 -10.17
C HIS A 305 -5.28 -33.82 -10.45
N SER A 306 -5.86 -34.50 -11.46
CA SER A 306 -7.29 -34.38 -11.79
C SER A 306 -8.18 -34.87 -10.64
N LYS A 307 -9.06 -33.99 -10.15
CA LYS A 307 -10.06 -34.30 -9.10
C LYS A 307 -11.27 -35.08 -9.62
N VAL A 308 -11.44 -35.16 -10.93
CA VAL A 308 -12.59 -35.84 -11.58
C VAL A 308 -12.21 -37.17 -12.21
N LYS A 309 -11.01 -37.68 -11.90
CA LYS A 309 -10.57 -39.00 -12.36
C LYS A 309 -11.56 -40.07 -11.88
N SER A 310 -12.12 -40.82 -12.82
CA SER A 310 -13.16 -41.84 -12.55
C SER A 310 -14.45 -41.30 -11.91
N LYS A 311 -14.68 -39.98 -11.93
CA LYS A 311 -15.93 -39.35 -11.53
C LYS A 311 -16.83 -39.11 -12.75
N ARG A 312 -18.09 -38.79 -12.49
CA ARG A 312 -19.13 -38.42 -13.44
C ARG A 312 -19.67 -37.06 -13.06
N ILE A 313 -20.24 -36.36 -14.04
CA ILE A 313 -20.82 -35.04 -13.85
C ILE A 313 -22.26 -35.04 -14.39
N VAL A 314 -23.19 -34.55 -13.57
CA VAL A 314 -24.56 -34.22 -13.99
C VAL A 314 -24.79 -32.74 -13.74
N GLY A 315 -25.39 -32.08 -14.72
CA GLY A 315 -25.83 -30.69 -14.60
C GLY A 315 -27.28 -30.65 -14.21
N VAL A 316 -27.64 -29.68 -13.38
CA VAL A 316 -29.04 -29.34 -13.12
C VAL A 316 -29.37 -28.08 -13.91
N LEU A 317 -30.36 -28.20 -14.78
CA LEU A 317 -30.82 -27.16 -15.69
C LEU A 317 -32.14 -26.57 -15.22
N GLU A 318 -32.29 -25.26 -15.40
CA GLU A 318 -33.57 -24.56 -15.34
C GLU A 318 -34.00 -24.22 -16.77
N ILE A 319 -35.18 -24.67 -17.17
CA ILE A 319 -35.67 -24.58 -18.55
C ILE A 319 -37.00 -23.83 -18.56
N ILE A 320 -37.18 -22.89 -19.49
CA ILE A 320 -38.47 -22.21 -19.68
C ILE A 320 -39.51 -23.20 -20.20
N LYS A 321 -40.67 -23.29 -19.55
CA LYS A 321 -41.75 -24.17 -19.98
C LYS A 321 -42.26 -23.75 -21.36
N ASN A 322 -42.35 -24.73 -22.26
CA ASN A 322 -42.98 -24.58 -23.56
C ASN A 322 -43.81 -25.85 -23.83
N PRO A 323 -45.09 -25.73 -24.23
CA PRO A 323 -45.93 -26.88 -24.59
C PRO A 323 -45.32 -27.79 -25.66
N SER A 324 -44.41 -27.25 -26.47
CA SER A 324 -43.76 -27.97 -27.58
C SER A 324 -42.64 -28.92 -27.14
N TYR A 325 -42.14 -28.83 -25.90
CA TYR A 325 -40.96 -29.57 -25.41
C TYR A 325 -41.28 -30.96 -24.82
N GLY A 326 -42.57 -31.32 -24.75
CA GLY A 326 -43.03 -32.56 -24.12
C GLY A 326 -42.98 -33.76 -25.06
N GLY A 327 -42.13 -34.73 -24.74
CA GLY A 327 -42.12 -36.03 -25.43
C GLY A 327 -43.28 -36.92 -25.00
N ASN A 328 -44.43 -36.87 -25.69
CA ASN A 328 -45.20 -38.10 -25.95
C ASN A 328 -46.07 -37.97 -27.21
N ARG A 329 -45.61 -38.53 -28.33
CA ARG A 329 -46.44 -38.73 -29.54
C ARG A 329 -47.29 -40.00 -29.47
N ASN A 330 -47.15 -40.87 -28.47
CA ASN A 330 -47.95 -42.10 -28.36
C ASN A 330 -48.06 -42.58 -26.89
N ASN A 331 -49.14 -42.23 -26.18
CA ASN A 331 -49.95 -43.16 -25.36
C ASN A 331 -51.00 -42.42 -24.52
N ASN A 332 -52.25 -42.88 -24.62
CA ASN A 332 -53.40 -42.50 -23.79
C ASN A 332 -53.24 -42.96 -22.33
N SER A 333 -52.31 -42.36 -21.59
CA SER A 333 -52.20 -42.54 -20.14
C SER A 333 -52.17 -41.17 -19.48
N LEU A 334 -53.10 -40.95 -18.54
CA LEU A 334 -53.20 -39.78 -17.66
C LEU A 334 -52.05 -39.72 -16.62
N LEU A 335 -50.87 -40.28 -16.94
CA LEU A 335 -49.63 -40.31 -16.16
C LEU A 335 -48.43 -39.92 -17.05
N ALA A 336 -48.60 -38.91 -17.91
CA ALA A 336 -47.49 -38.36 -18.71
C ALA A 336 -46.60 -37.47 -17.84
N ASP A 337 -45.90 -38.09 -16.89
CA ASP A 337 -44.84 -37.47 -16.10
C ASP A 337 -43.65 -37.19 -17.03
N TYR A 338 -43.45 -35.91 -17.31
CA TYR A 338 -42.27 -35.16 -17.80
C TYR A 338 -40.88 -35.86 -17.92
N SER A 339 -40.77 -37.04 -18.53
CA SER A 339 -39.54 -37.85 -18.44
C SER A 339 -38.36 -37.32 -19.27
N THR A 340 -38.62 -36.59 -20.36
CA THR A 340 -37.56 -36.04 -21.21
C THR A 340 -38.01 -34.71 -21.83
N PHE A 341 -37.17 -33.69 -21.74
CA PHE A 341 -37.37 -32.38 -22.36
C PHE A 341 -36.38 -32.20 -23.51
N ALA A 342 -36.85 -31.58 -24.59
CA ALA A 342 -36.00 -31.06 -25.63
C ALA A 342 -36.32 -29.57 -25.84
N CYS A 343 -35.31 -28.70 -25.70
CA CYS A 343 -35.45 -27.28 -26.03
C CYS A 343 -34.56 -26.94 -27.24
N PRO A 344 -35.13 -26.29 -28.28
CA PRO A 344 -34.40 -25.89 -29.48
C PRO A 344 -33.75 -24.50 -29.36
N ASP A 345 -34.13 -23.68 -28.37
CA ASP A 345 -33.63 -22.32 -28.16
C ASP A 345 -32.65 -22.25 -26.99
N ASP A 346 -31.40 -21.87 -27.27
CA ASP A 346 -30.33 -21.77 -26.27
C ASP A 346 -30.66 -20.80 -25.13
N HIS A 347 -31.43 -19.74 -25.41
CA HIS A 347 -31.78 -18.74 -24.40
C HIS A 347 -32.80 -19.28 -23.38
N CYS A 348 -33.42 -20.43 -23.67
CA CYS A 348 -34.47 -21.05 -22.88
C CYS A 348 -33.93 -21.96 -21.76
N ILE A 349 -32.62 -22.18 -21.69
CA ILE A 349 -31.98 -23.16 -20.81
C ILE A 349 -30.82 -22.52 -20.05
N MET A 350 -30.79 -22.69 -18.73
CA MET A 350 -29.66 -22.26 -17.91
C MET A 350 -29.13 -23.39 -17.05
N LEU A 351 -27.80 -23.54 -17.01
CA LEU A 351 -27.13 -24.41 -16.05
C LEU A 351 -27.09 -23.72 -14.68
N ARG A 352 -27.50 -24.43 -13.63
CA ARG A 352 -27.67 -23.89 -12.28
C ARG A 352 -26.83 -24.61 -11.24
N TYR A 353 -26.69 -25.93 -11.38
CA TYR A 353 -25.82 -26.75 -10.53
C TYR A 353 -25.01 -27.73 -11.34
N ILE A 354 -23.90 -28.16 -10.75
CA ILE A 354 -23.07 -29.26 -11.23
C ILE A 354 -22.83 -30.20 -10.06
N TRP A 355 -23.15 -31.47 -10.26
CA TRP A 355 -22.90 -32.52 -9.29
C TRP A 355 -21.82 -33.44 -9.79
N VAL A 356 -20.79 -33.65 -8.97
CA VAL A 356 -19.66 -34.51 -9.27
C VAL A 356 -19.65 -35.68 -8.30
N PHE A 357 -19.64 -36.90 -8.84
CA PHE A 357 -19.79 -38.12 -8.04
C PHE A 357 -19.03 -39.30 -8.66
N SER A 358 -18.65 -40.30 -7.86
CA SER A 358 -18.09 -41.54 -8.37
C SER A 358 -19.20 -42.50 -8.82
N GLN A 359 -18.87 -43.47 -9.68
CA GLN A 359 -19.84 -44.50 -10.07
C GLN A 359 -20.40 -45.30 -8.88
N ASN A 360 -19.63 -45.46 -7.81
CA ASN A 360 -20.09 -46.14 -6.60
C ASN A 360 -21.10 -45.30 -5.82
N ASP A 361 -21.00 -43.96 -5.88
CA ASP A 361 -21.91 -43.06 -5.17
C ASP A 361 -23.32 -43.07 -5.76
N MET A 362 -23.46 -43.44 -7.04
CA MET A 362 -24.77 -43.69 -7.67
C MET A 362 -25.57 -44.77 -6.95
N TYR A 363 -24.89 -45.72 -6.29
CA TYR A 363 -25.51 -46.83 -5.58
C TYR A 363 -25.64 -46.58 -4.08
N LYS A 364 -25.45 -45.33 -3.62
CA LYS A 364 -25.64 -44.91 -2.22
C LYS A 364 -26.82 -43.95 -2.07
N GLY A 365 -27.35 -43.84 -0.85
CA GLY A 365 -28.39 -42.87 -0.50
C GLY A 365 -29.69 -42.98 -1.31
N ARG A 366 -30.33 -41.84 -1.60
CA ARG A 366 -31.54 -41.78 -2.45
C ARG A 366 -31.23 -42.00 -3.93
N ALA A 367 -30.01 -41.71 -4.38
CA ALA A 367 -29.56 -41.97 -5.75
C ALA A 367 -29.62 -43.48 -6.09
N ALA A 368 -29.29 -44.35 -5.12
CA ALA A 368 -29.36 -45.81 -5.26
C ALA A 368 -30.75 -46.38 -5.51
N ARG A 369 -31.80 -45.65 -5.13
CA ARG A 369 -33.19 -46.15 -5.13
C ARG A 369 -33.93 -45.90 -6.44
N ASN A 370 -33.26 -45.35 -7.46
CA ASN A 370 -33.86 -44.99 -8.76
C ASN A 370 -35.13 -44.11 -8.66
N ASN A 371 -35.26 -43.32 -7.59
CA ASN A 371 -36.44 -42.51 -7.30
C ASN A 371 -36.07 -41.05 -7.01
N LEU A 372 -34.91 -40.57 -7.48
CA LEU A 372 -34.55 -39.16 -7.30
C LEU A 372 -35.08 -38.36 -8.48
N THR A 373 -36.17 -37.64 -8.25
CA THR A 373 -36.77 -36.75 -9.24
C THR A 373 -36.53 -35.29 -8.90
N THR A 374 -36.61 -34.40 -9.89
CA THR A 374 -36.47 -32.96 -9.65
C THR A 374 -37.56 -32.37 -8.76
N ASN A 375 -38.71 -33.04 -8.63
CA ASN A 375 -39.79 -32.64 -7.74
C ASN A 375 -39.46 -32.89 -6.26
N ASP A 376 -38.51 -33.77 -5.97
CA ASP A 376 -38.12 -34.11 -4.58
C ASP A 376 -37.16 -33.08 -3.97
N ILE A 377 -36.65 -32.15 -4.77
CA ILE A 377 -35.61 -31.19 -4.39
C ILE A 377 -36.12 -29.75 -4.60
N PRO A 378 -36.03 -28.87 -3.59
CA PRO A 378 -36.51 -27.49 -3.68
C PRO A 378 -35.53 -26.57 -4.43
N PHE A 379 -35.17 -26.93 -5.67
CA PHE A 379 -34.14 -26.26 -6.45
C PHE A 379 -34.36 -24.75 -6.59
N GLU A 380 -35.57 -24.32 -6.93
CA GLU A 380 -35.84 -22.91 -7.18
C GLU A 380 -35.61 -22.05 -5.93
N SER A 381 -36.31 -22.35 -4.84
CA SER A 381 -36.19 -21.57 -3.61
C SER A 381 -34.76 -21.56 -3.08
N GLN A 382 -34.08 -22.71 -3.10
CA GLN A 382 -32.72 -22.85 -2.57
C GLN A 382 -31.69 -22.17 -3.48
N TYR A 383 -31.82 -22.28 -4.80
CA TYR A 383 -30.92 -21.62 -5.74
C TYR A 383 -30.93 -20.11 -5.54
N TYR A 384 -32.09 -19.48 -5.66
CA TYR A 384 -32.18 -18.02 -5.59
C TYR A 384 -31.86 -17.49 -4.19
N SER A 385 -32.14 -18.23 -3.11
CA SER A 385 -31.69 -17.83 -1.76
C SER A 385 -30.17 -17.92 -1.61
N THR A 386 -29.56 -19.02 -2.06
CA THR A 386 -28.12 -19.24 -1.92
C THR A 386 -27.33 -18.29 -2.81
N VAL A 387 -27.79 -18.00 -4.04
CA VAL A 387 -27.17 -16.99 -4.91
C VAL A 387 -27.20 -15.60 -4.26
N ARG A 388 -28.31 -15.19 -3.64
CA ARG A 388 -28.38 -13.91 -2.90
C ARG A 388 -27.39 -13.87 -1.75
N LYS A 389 -27.33 -14.93 -0.93
CA LYS A 389 -26.36 -15.07 0.17
C LYS A 389 -24.92 -14.92 -0.33
N ILE A 390 -24.56 -15.60 -1.43
CA ILE A 390 -23.23 -15.51 -2.05
C ILE A 390 -22.90 -14.08 -2.48
N GLN A 391 -23.85 -13.42 -3.16
CA GLN A 391 -23.65 -12.06 -3.66
C GLN A 391 -23.48 -11.07 -2.49
N GLU A 392 -24.24 -11.23 -1.40
CA GLU A 392 -24.11 -10.42 -0.19
C GLU A 392 -22.77 -10.64 0.51
N GLU A 393 -22.34 -11.89 0.68
CA GLU A 393 -21.03 -12.25 1.24
C GLU A 393 -19.89 -11.62 0.44
N GLN A 394 -19.94 -11.70 -0.90
CA GLN A 394 -18.92 -11.10 -1.78
C GLN A 394 -18.91 -9.57 -1.66
N MET A 395 -20.08 -8.94 -1.58
CA MET A 395 -20.18 -7.49 -1.39
C MET A 395 -19.64 -7.04 -0.02
N ASN A 396 -19.89 -7.81 1.04
CA ASN A 396 -19.37 -7.53 2.37
C ASN A 396 -17.85 -7.69 2.41
N HIS A 397 -17.32 -8.78 1.87
CA HIS A 397 -15.88 -9.00 1.79
C HIS A 397 -15.16 -7.91 0.97
N ARG A 398 -15.80 -7.42 -0.11
CA ARG A 398 -15.28 -6.26 -0.88
C ARG A 398 -15.22 -5.00 -0.01
N LYS A 399 -16.26 -4.71 0.78
CA LYS A 399 -16.28 -3.55 1.69
C LYS A 399 -15.19 -3.64 2.75
N GLU A 400 -14.99 -4.83 3.35
CA GLU A 400 -13.94 -5.07 4.33
C GLU A 400 -12.55 -4.84 3.74
N ARG A 401 -12.29 -5.36 2.52
CA ARG A 401 -11.02 -5.14 1.82
C ARG A 401 -10.75 -3.65 1.53
N LEU A 402 -11.78 -2.91 1.13
CA LEU A 402 -11.66 -1.47 0.91
C LEU A 402 -11.37 -0.73 2.22
N LEU A 403 -12.06 -1.08 3.31
CA LEU A 403 -11.84 -0.49 4.62
C LEU A 403 -10.41 -0.73 5.13
N GLU A 404 -9.91 -1.96 5.01
CA GLU A 404 -8.54 -2.32 5.37
C GLU A 404 -7.50 -1.58 4.51
N ALA A 405 -7.75 -1.44 3.19
CA ALA A 405 -6.89 -0.66 2.31
C ALA A 405 -6.86 0.83 2.71
N HIS A 406 -8.01 1.41 3.06
CA HIS A 406 -8.11 2.78 3.57
C HIS A 406 -7.37 2.96 4.90
N LYS A 407 -7.50 2.00 5.83
CA LYS A 407 -6.78 2.02 7.10
C LYS A 407 -5.27 2.04 6.89
N ARG A 408 -4.74 1.13 6.06
CA ARG A 408 -3.30 1.08 5.73
C ARG A 408 -2.82 2.36 5.03
N ALA A 409 -3.64 2.95 4.17
CA ALA A 409 -3.29 4.22 3.52
C ALA A 409 -3.21 5.37 4.53
N LYS A 410 -4.11 5.40 5.52
CA LYS A 410 -4.09 6.38 6.60
C LYS A 410 -2.87 6.21 7.51
N GLU A 411 -2.54 4.98 7.89
CA GLU A 411 -1.34 4.67 8.69
C GLU A 411 -0.06 5.14 7.98
N ARG A 412 0.10 4.84 6.68
CA ARG A 412 1.23 5.35 5.88
C ARG A 412 1.31 6.87 5.85
N TYR A 413 0.17 7.55 5.72
CA TYR A 413 0.13 9.01 5.73
C TYR A 413 0.55 9.60 7.09
N GLU A 414 0.14 8.97 8.18
CA GLU A 414 0.54 9.37 9.54
C GLU A 414 2.04 9.13 9.77
N GLU A 415 2.59 8.01 9.29
CA GLU A 415 4.04 7.72 9.31
C GLU A 415 4.85 8.75 8.52
N GLU A 416 4.41 9.10 7.31
CA GLU A 416 5.04 10.14 6.49
C GLU A 416 5.02 11.51 7.20
N LEU A 417 3.92 11.85 7.86
CA LEU A 417 3.77 13.09 8.61
C LEU A 417 4.74 13.15 9.80
N GLU A 418 4.86 12.06 10.56
CA GLU A 418 5.83 11.93 11.67
C GLU A 418 7.28 12.01 11.19
N LEU A 419 7.61 11.34 10.07
CA LEU A 419 8.94 11.41 9.48
C LEU A 419 9.28 12.85 9.06
N LYS A 420 8.33 13.55 8.44
CA LYS A 420 8.51 14.94 8.05
C LYS A 420 8.75 15.86 9.25
N LYS A 421 8.02 15.68 10.36
CA LYS A 421 8.27 16.44 11.60
C LYS A 421 9.69 16.22 12.12
N LYS A 422 10.17 14.97 12.12
CA LYS A 422 11.55 14.63 12.54
C LYS A 422 12.60 15.30 11.66
N ILE A 423 12.41 15.28 10.34
CA ILE A 423 13.31 15.96 9.40
C ILE A 423 13.31 17.47 9.66
N ASP A 424 12.13 18.08 9.82
CA ASP A 424 12.01 19.53 10.09
C ASP A 424 12.71 19.93 11.41
N LEU A 425 12.66 19.07 12.44
CA LEU A 425 13.40 19.25 13.70
C LEU A 425 14.91 19.17 13.50
N GLN A 426 15.39 18.13 12.80
CA GLN A 426 16.83 17.96 12.52
C GLN A 426 17.40 19.14 11.71
N VAL A 427 16.66 19.63 10.71
CA VAL A 427 17.08 20.79 9.92
C VAL A 427 17.21 22.05 10.79
N LYS A 428 16.31 22.25 11.76
CA LYS A 428 16.39 23.38 12.70
C LYS A 428 17.61 23.27 13.62
N GLU A 429 17.84 22.11 14.22
CA GLU A 429 19.01 21.87 15.08
C GLU A 429 20.32 22.07 14.32
N GLN A 430 20.39 21.60 13.08
CA GLN A 430 21.58 21.78 12.24
C GLN A 430 21.82 23.25 11.92
N HIS A 431 20.77 24.01 11.58
CA HIS A 431 20.87 25.46 11.32
C HIS A 431 21.34 26.25 12.55
N GLU A 432 20.90 25.87 13.75
CA GLU A 432 21.35 26.49 15.00
C GLU A 432 22.83 26.19 15.29
N ASN A 433 23.26 24.95 15.06
CA ASN A 433 24.66 24.54 15.22
C ASN A 433 25.58 25.25 14.21
N ASP A 434 25.15 25.40 12.95
CA ASP A 434 25.94 26.08 11.93
C ASP A 434 26.13 27.57 12.27
N LYS A 435 25.07 28.24 12.75
CA LYS A 435 25.17 29.62 13.25
C LYS A 435 26.13 29.77 14.43
N ALA A 436 26.14 28.80 15.35
CA ALA A 436 27.05 28.82 16.50
C ALA A 436 28.51 28.74 16.05
N LYS A 437 28.81 27.85 15.09
CA LYS A 437 30.16 27.71 14.49
C LYS A 437 30.60 28.96 13.75
N GLU A 438 29.72 29.58 12.97
CA GLU A 438 30.03 30.84 12.28
C GLU A 438 30.41 31.96 13.27
N LYS A 439 29.69 32.07 14.40
CA LYS A 439 29.99 33.05 15.44
C LYS A 439 31.35 32.80 16.08
N GLU A 440 31.68 31.55 16.38
CA GLU A 440 32.99 31.17 16.94
C GLU A 440 34.14 31.51 15.98
N GLN A 441 33.99 31.21 14.69
CA GLN A 441 34.97 31.54 13.66
C GLN A 441 35.23 33.06 13.54
N GLN A 442 34.18 33.88 13.65
CA GLN A 442 34.32 35.34 13.63
C GLN A 442 35.11 35.86 14.84
N ILE A 443 34.92 35.26 16.02
CA ILE A 443 35.68 35.60 17.23
C ILE A 443 37.17 35.28 17.03
N ASP A 444 37.48 34.09 16.51
CA ASP A 444 38.86 33.67 16.26
C ASP A 444 39.56 34.56 15.22
N GLN A 445 38.88 34.94 14.14
CA GLN A 445 39.44 35.89 13.16
C GLN A 445 39.77 37.26 13.77
N ARG A 446 38.91 37.75 14.66
CA ARG A 446 39.12 39.02 15.37
C ARG A 446 40.32 38.93 16.30
N ILE A 447 40.48 37.83 17.03
CA ILE A 447 41.64 37.58 17.90
C ILE A 447 42.94 37.60 17.09
N ASN A 448 43.01 36.82 16.00
CA ASN A 448 44.21 36.76 15.15
C ASN A 448 44.60 38.13 14.56
N THR A 449 43.60 38.91 14.11
CA THR A 449 43.82 40.26 13.59
C THR A 449 44.44 41.16 14.65
N LEU A 450 43.97 41.03 15.88
CA LEU A 450 44.41 41.85 16.99
C LEU A 450 45.80 41.44 17.50
N GLU A 451 46.10 40.14 17.56
CA GLU A 451 47.46 39.64 17.85
C GLU A 451 48.50 40.24 16.90
N SER A 452 48.20 40.26 15.59
CA SER A 452 49.12 40.77 14.56
C SER A 452 49.46 42.25 14.71
N LYS A 453 48.57 43.06 15.30
CA LYS A 453 48.78 44.50 15.54
C LYS A 453 49.67 44.79 16.75
N MET A 454 49.88 43.81 17.65
CA MET A 454 50.44 44.04 18.99
C MET A 454 51.85 43.47 19.20
N THR A 455 52.46 42.85 18.19
CA THR A 455 53.83 42.31 18.29
C THR A 455 54.82 43.39 18.74
N GLY A 456 55.23 43.37 20.02
CA GLY A 456 56.28 44.23 20.57
C GLY A 456 55.98 45.02 21.87
N LYS A 457 54.79 44.90 22.49
CA LYS A 457 54.47 45.61 23.76
C LYS A 457 53.89 44.66 24.82
N GLY A 458 54.73 43.92 25.54
CA GLY A 458 54.32 43.08 26.68
C GLY A 458 55.10 41.76 26.83
N SER A 459 54.92 41.06 27.95
CA SER A 459 55.41 39.68 28.14
C SER A 459 54.53 38.70 27.36
N ALA A 460 55.13 37.77 26.60
CA ALA A 460 54.39 36.79 25.80
C ALA A 460 53.40 35.95 26.63
N ILE A 461 53.75 35.65 27.89
CA ILE A 461 52.89 34.90 28.81
C ILE A 461 51.63 35.72 29.15
N ALA A 462 51.81 37.01 29.46
CA ALA A 462 50.70 37.91 29.77
C ALA A 462 49.78 38.09 28.57
N THR A 463 50.35 38.32 27.38
CA THR A 463 49.57 38.47 26.14
C THR A 463 48.71 37.24 25.86
N ASN A 464 49.30 36.05 25.89
CA ASN A 464 48.58 34.80 25.62
C ASN A 464 47.44 34.59 26.62
N ARG A 465 47.69 34.81 27.93
CA ARG A 465 46.64 34.64 28.93
C ARG A 465 45.52 35.67 28.79
N ILE A 466 45.83 36.93 28.47
CA ILE A 466 44.81 37.96 28.24
C ILE A 466 43.93 37.59 27.02
N LEU A 467 44.51 37.02 25.98
CA LEU A 467 43.77 36.57 24.78
C LEU A 467 42.86 35.39 25.09
N GLU A 468 43.33 34.42 25.88
CA GLU A 468 42.51 33.32 26.38
C GLU A 468 41.32 33.84 27.21
N GLU A 469 41.57 34.78 28.13
CA GLU A 469 40.50 35.41 28.92
C GLU A 469 39.53 36.20 28.02
N TYR A 470 40.03 36.90 26.98
CA TYR A 470 39.17 37.64 26.06
C TYR A 470 38.28 36.70 25.25
N LYS A 471 38.85 35.61 24.73
CA LYS A 471 38.11 34.57 24.01
C LYS A 471 37.02 33.98 24.90
N PHE A 472 37.40 33.57 26.11
CA PHE A 472 36.50 32.98 27.09
C PHE A 472 35.36 33.93 27.49
N PHE A 473 35.68 35.21 27.73
CA PHE A 473 34.69 36.22 28.08
C PHE A 473 33.70 36.52 26.93
N GLN A 474 34.15 36.46 25.67
CA GLN A 474 33.29 36.66 24.48
C GLN A 474 32.40 35.45 24.17
N THR A 475 32.82 34.24 24.54
CA THR A 475 32.07 32.99 24.29
C THR A 475 31.22 32.54 25.46
N SER A 476 31.45 33.08 26.67
CA SER A 476 30.73 32.69 27.88
C SER A 476 29.21 32.89 27.77
N SER A 477 28.46 31.90 28.25
CA SER A 477 27.01 31.96 28.39
C SER A 477 26.54 32.76 29.60
N ASP A 478 27.39 32.93 30.61
CA ASP A 478 27.01 33.43 31.94
C ASP A 478 27.15 34.97 32.00
N ILE A 479 27.95 35.53 31.09
CA ILE A 479 28.29 36.96 30.98
C ILE A 479 27.76 37.57 29.64
N LYS A 480 26.67 37.03 29.08
CA LYS A 480 26.08 37.46 27.78
C LYS A 480 25.76 38.97 27.63
N ASN A 481 25.61 39.71 28.73
CA ASN A 481 25.18 41.11 28.75
C ASN A 481 26.33 42.13 28.90
N PHE A 482 27.57 41.67 28.88
CA PHE A 482 28.74 42.54 29.03
C PHE A 482 29.31 42.91 27.64
N GLU A 483 29.60 44.18 27.46
CA GLU A 483 30.25 44.74 26.28
C GLU A 483 31.70 45.10 26.62
N ILE A 484 32.67 44.52 25.91
CA ILE A 484 34.09 44.88 26.05
C ILE A 484 34.47 45.85 24.92
N LYS A 485 35.03 46.99 25.31
CA LYS A 485 35.72 47.93 24.42
C LYS A 485 37.20 47.95 24.75
N LEU A 486 38.03 47.93 23.71
CA LEU A 486 39.49 48.03 23.81
C LEU A 486 39.91 49.43 23.37
N PRO A 487 40.20 50.36 24.30
CA PRO A 487 40.57 51.72 23.93
C PRO A 487 41.87 51.73 23.13
N ASN A 488 41.86 52.39 21.97
CA ASN A 488 43.02 52.47 21.06
C ASN A 488 43.60 51.10 20.66
N ASP A 489 42.76 50.07 20.54
CA ASP A 489 43.18 48.68 20.28
C ASP A 489 44.19 48.14 21.31
N ASN A 490 44.20 48.66 22.54
CA ASN A 490 45.13 48.22 23.59
C ASN A 490 44.57 47.02 24.39
N PHE A 491 45.14 45.83 24.21
CA PHE A 491 44.72 44.62 24.93
C PHE A 491 45.00 44.63 26.43
N TYR A 492 45.98 45.41 26.88
CA TYR A 492 46.27 45.53 28.31
C TYR A 492 45.27 46.44 29.04
N LYS A 493 44.26 46.97 28.32
CA LYS A 493 43.25 47.84 28.89
C LYS A 493 41.87 47.52 28.35
N TRP A 494 40.98 47.03 29.21
CA TRP A 494 39.60 46.73 28.84
C TRP A 494 38.65 47.71 29.50
N VAL A 495 37.67 48.19 28.73
CA VAL A 495 36.51 48.90 29.26
C VAL A 495 35.33 47.97 29.16
N VAL A 496 34.87 47.48 30.30
CA VAL A 496 33.79 46.50 30.40
C VAL A 496 32.54 47.22 30.84
N SER A 497 31.47 47.14 30.05
CA SER A 497 30.22 47.84 30.33
C SER A 497 29.06 46.85 30.33
N LEU A 498 28.10 47.02 31.25
CA LEU A 498 26.91 46.19 31.29
C LEU A 498 25.68 47.02 31.64
N ASP A 499 24.52 46.56 31.16
CA ASP A 499 23.23 47.03 31.65
C ASP A 499 22.91 46.30 32.95
N ILE A 500 23.09 47.00 34.07
CA ILE A 500 22.92 46.42 35.40
C ILE A 500 21.45 46.06 35.70
N LEU A 501 20.47 46.68 35.02
CA LEU A 501 19.05 46.38 35.21
C LEU A 501 18.64 45.01 34.69
N LYS A 502 19.51 44.33 33.94
CA LYS A 502 19.31 42.95 33.50
C LYS A 502 19.63 41.91 34.59
N PHE A 503 20.13 42.34 35.75
CA PHE A 503 20.41 41.51 36.91
C PHE A 503 19.35 41.75 38.00
N GLU A 504 19.25 40.83 38.95
CA GLU A 504 18.38 41.00 40.11
C GLU A 504 19.00 42.03 41.08
N LEU A 505 18.38 43.21 41.16
CA LEU A 505 18.84 44.33 42.00
C LEU A 505 17.92 44.51 43.21
N THR A 506 18.46 45.11 44.28
CA THR A 506 17.62 45.65 45.35
C THR A 506 16.72 46.77 44.80
N PRO A 507 15.50 46.95 45.34
CA PRO A 507 14.58 47.98 44.88
C PRO A 507 15.20 49.38 44.84
N GLU A 508 16.02 49.72 45.85
CA GLU A 508 16.65 51.03 46.00
C GLU A 508 17.73 51.28 44.94
N LEU A 509 18.54 50.27 44.62
CA LEU A 509 19.58 50.37 43.60
C LEU A 509 18.95 50.41 42.19
N LYS A 510 17.87 49.66 41.98
CA LYS A 510 17.09 49.70 40.75
C LYS A 510 16.54 51.11 40.49
N GLU A 511 15.93 51.72 41.50
CA GLU A 511 15.42 53.10 41.42
C GLU A 511 16.55 54.09 41.11
N ASP A 512 17.71 53.95 41.74
CA ASP A 512 18.87 54.82 41.51
C ASP A 512 19.35 54.75 40.04
N PHE A 513 19.46 53.55 39.45
CA PHE A 513 19.85 53.38 38.04
C PHE A 513 18.77 53.82 37.04
N GLU A 514 17.49 53.65 37.36
CA GLU A 514 16.37 54.19 36.57
C GLU A 514 16.36 55.72 36.60
N CYS A 515 16.60 56.33 37.77
CA CYS A 515 16.74 57.77 37.94
C CYS A 515 17.94 58.32 37.16
N MET A 516 19.10 57.65 37.22
CA MET A 516 20.28 58.00 36.42
C MET A 516 19.97 58.00 34.92
N LYS A 517 19.25 56.98 34.44
CA LYS A 517 18.83 56.85 33.04
C LYS A 517 17.94 58.02 32.61
N GLN A 518 16.99 58.41 33.45
CA GLN A 518 16.08 59.53 33.18
C GLN A 518 16.80 60.89 33.18
N GLN A 519 17.74 61.11 34.10
CA GLN A 519 18.36 62.43 34.31
C GLN A 519 19.57 62.70 33.39
N THR A 520 20.34 61.67 33.04
CA THR A 520 21.55 61.85 32.22
C THR A 520 21.35 61.51 30.74
N GLY A 521 20.25 60.82 30.39
CA GLY A 521 20.03 60.29 29.04
C GLY A 521 20.98 59.15 28.64
N ASN A 522 21.95 58.80 29.49
CA ASN A 522 22.80 57.63 29.32
C ASN A 522 22.06 56.37 29.80
N GLY A 523 22.40 55.20 29.25
CA GLY A 523 21.84 53.94 29.73
C GLY A 523 22.16 53.68 31.21
N PRO A 524 21.47 52.73 31.87
CA PRO A 524 21.79 52.27 33.24
C PRO A 524 23.08 51.43 33.25
N GLU A 525 24.14 52.02 32.73
CA GLU A 525 25.40 51.37 32.41
C GLU A 525 26.30 51.40 33.66
N LEU A 526 26.66 50.22 34.15
CA LEU A 526 27.77 50.06 35.08
C LEU A 526 29.02 49.74 34.27
N GLN A 527 30.04 50.60 34.39
CA GLN A 527 31.26 50.50 33.61
C GLN A 527 32.47 50.31 34.49
N PHE A 528 33.30 49.35 34.12
CA PHE A 528 34.56 49.02 34.74
C PHE A 528 35.72 49.26 33.77
N GLU A 529 36.90 49.49 34.34
CA GLU A 529 38.15 49.51 33.62
C GLU A 529 39.09 48.48 34.23
N ILE A 530 39.65 47.62 33.38
CA ILE A 530 40.67 46.64 33.73
C ILE A 530 41.97 47.10 33.11
N VAL A 531 43.03 47.15 33.91
CA VAL A 531 44.39 47.44 33.45
C VAL A 531 45.29 46.28 33.82
N TYR A 532 45.73 45.54 32.82
CA TYR A 532 46.65 44.41 32.95
C TYR A 532 48.09 44.90 33.02
N THR A 533 48.92 44.20 33.78
CA THR A 533 50.37 44.42 33.85
C THR A 533 51.10 43.40 32.97
N SER A 534 52.39 43.64 32.70
CA SER A 534 53.25 42.67 32.02
C SER A 534 53.49 41.38 32.83
N SER A 535 53.16 41.39 34.13
CA SER A 535 53.31 40.25 35.05
C SER A 535 52.03 39.41 35.17
N PHE A 536 50.92 39.82 34.56
CA PHE A 536 49.70 39.01 34.53
C PHE A 536 50.00 37.65 33.86
N PRO A 537 49.45 36.51 34.34
CA PRO A 537 48.47 36.34 35.42
C PRO A 537 49.08 36.15 36.83
N PHE A 538 50.38 36.35 37.03
CA PHE A 538 51.00 36.18 38.36
C PHE A 538 50.58 37.28 39.32
N ASP A 539 50.51 38.51 38.83
CA ASP A 539 49.95 39.64 39.57
C ASP A 539 48.49 39.91 39.14
N PRO A 540 47.61 40.37 40.03
CA PRO A 540 46.24 40.72 39.68
C PRO A 540 46.20 41.89 38.69
N PRO A 541 45.20 41.93 37.78
CA PRO A 541 44.92 43.12 37.03
C PRO A 541 44.32 44.19 37.94
N PHE A 542 44.57 45.46 37.64
CA PHE A 542 43.95 46.55 38.37
C PHE A 542 42.54 46.79 37.82
N ILE A 543 41.51 46.51 38.63
CA ILE A 543 40.09 46.68 38.26
C ILE A 543 39.49 47.82 39.08
N ARG A 544 38.76 48.71 38.40
CA ARG A 544 38.03 49.81 39.03
C ARG A 544 36.68 50.07 38.39
N VAL A 545 35.78 50.70 39.14
CA VAL A 545 34.57 51.32 38.61
C VAL A 545 34.94 52.64 37.93
N VAL A 546 34.39 52.88 36.75
CA VAL A 546 34.54 54.13 36.00
C VAL A 546 33.32 55.02 36.21
N LYS A 547 32.12 54.44 36.09
CA LYS A 547 30.83 55.10 36.32
C LYS A 547 29.75 54.04 36.61
N PRO A 548 28.69 54.39 37.35
CA PRO A 548 28.46 55.67 38.04
C PRO A 548 29.31 55.83 39.30
N ILE A 549 29.27 57.03 39.90
CA ILE A 549 29.86 57.30 41.21
C ILE A 549 28.89 56.83 42.29
N PHE A 550 29.37 55.97 43.19
CA PHE A 550 28.60 55.46 44.33
C PHE A 550 28.81 56.32 45.58
N LYS A 551 27.86 56.24 46.51
CA LYS A 551 27.96 56.86 47.84
C LYS A 551 29.10 56.22 48.63
N VAL A 552 29.82 57.05 49.38
CA VAL A 552 30.93 56.60 50.23
C VAL A 552 30.46 55.53 51.22
N HIS A 553 31.29 54.51 51.43
CA HIS A 553 31.01 53.35 52.31
C HIS A 553 29.91 52.40 51.83
N THR A 554 29.54 52.45 50.54
CA THR A 554 28.59 51.48 49.94
C THR A 554 29.28 50.65 48.83
N GLY A 555 28.80 49.42 48.60
CA GLY A 555 29.20 48.57 47.47
C GLY A 555 30.65 48.09 47.44
N HIS A 556 31.40 48.27 48.53
CA HIS A 556 32.85 48.03 48.58
C HIS A 556 33.66 48.80 47.53
N VAL A 557 33.11 49.91 47.04
CA VAL A 557 33.80 50.83 46.12
C VAL A 557 34.36 51.99 46.92
N THR A 558 35.66 52.26 46.77
CA THR A 558 36.33 53.35 47.49
C THR A 558 35.95 54.71 46.92
N VAL A 559 36.28 55.79 47.64
CA VAL A 559 36.05 57.18 47.20
C VAL A 559 36.65 57.46 45.81
N GLY A 560 37.72 56.77 45.42
CA GLY A 560 38.35 56.91 44.12
C GLY A 560 37.84 55.95 43.03
N GLY A 561 36.89 55.06 43.33
CA GLY A 561 36.36 54.08 42.38
C GLY A 561 37.12 52.76 42.31
N SER A 562 38.14 52.53 43.15
CA SER A 562 38.77 51.21 43.27
C SER A 562 37.91 50.24 44.09
N LEU A 563 38.12 48.95 43.90
CA LEU A 563 37.38 47.90 44.59
C LEU A 563 38.14 47.41 45.83
N CYS A 564 37.50 47.44 47.00
CA CYS A 564 38.05 46.96 48.26
C CYS A 564 37.79 45.44 48.40
N ILE A 565 38.44 44.64 47.56
CA ILE A 565 38.24 43.19 47.49
C ILE A 565 39.60 42.50 47.59
N GLU A 566 39.78 41.59 48.56
CA GLU A 566 41.05 40.91 48.82
C GLU A 566 41.53 40.05 47.65
N SER A 567 40.61 39.43 46.90
CA SER A 567 40.97 38.62 45.72
C SER A 567 41.61 39.43 44.59
N LEU A 568 41.52 40.76 44.61
CA LEU A 568 42.16 41.68 43.66
C LEU A 568 43.49 42.26 44.17
N THR A 569 44.01 41.76 45.29
CA THR A 569 45.29 42.22 45.88
C THR A 569 46.38 41.17 45.71
N PRO A 570 47.67 41.55 45.80
CA PRO A 570 48.77 40.58 45.73
C PRO A 570 48.67 39.43 46.74
N SER A 571 48.11 39.67 47.93
CA SER A 571 47.96 38.65 48.97
C SER A 571 46.82 37.66 48.71
N GLY A 572 45.72 38.10 48.08
CA GLY A 572 44.52 37.28 47.83
C GLY A 572 44.36 36.79 46.39
N TRP A 573 45.15 37.31 45.45
CA TRP A 573 45.09 36.94 44.04
C TRP A 573 45.57 35.51 43.77
N SER A 574 44.92 34.84 42.83
CA SER A 574 45.36 33.55 42.32
C SER A 574 45.26 33.55 40.79
N SER A 575 46.34 33.16 40.11
CA SER A 575 46.41 33.02 38.66
C SER A 575 45.47 31.94 38.08
N ALA A 576 44.90 31.10 38.96
CA ALA A 576 43.89 30.11 38.60
C ALA A 576 42.49 30.72 38.41
N ARG A 577 42.25 31.97 38.86
CA ARG A 577 40.96 32.65 38.67
C ARG A 577 40.82 33.14 37.23
N SER A 578 39.61 33.02 36.69
CA SER A 578 39.23 33.66 35.42
C SER A 578 38.74 35.08 35.67
N ILE A 579 38.86 35.94 34.66
CA ILE A 579 38.33 37.31 34.71
C ILE A 579 36.80 37.29 34.82
N GLU A 580 36.13 36.32 34.19
CA GLU A 580 34.70 36.07 34.39
C GLU A 580 34.34 35.82 35.86
N GLY A 581 35.03 34.89 36.52
CA GLY A 581 34.77 34.57 37.93
C GLY A 581 34.98 35.78 38.85
N ILE A 582 35.96 36.63 38.50
CA ILE A 582 36.19 37.91 39.18
C ILE A 582 35.01 38.88 38.97
N PHE A 583 34.44 39.00 37.77
CA PHE A 583 33.27 39.87 37.56
C PHE A 583 32.01 39.36 38.28
N VAL A 584 31.80 38.04 38.33
CA VAL A 584 30.71 37.44 39.10
C VAL A 584 30.86 37.78 40.59
N GLU A 585 32.08 37.69 41.13
CA GLU A 585 32.38 38.08 42.51
C GLU A 585 32.15 39.58 42.74
N ILE A 586 32.70 40.45 41.88
CA ILE A 586 32.55 41.91 41.98
C ILE A 586 31.08 42.30 41.97
N LEU A 587 30.29 41.75 41.04
CA LEU A 587 28.86 42.06 40.98
C LEU A 587 28.13 41.55 42.22
N SER A 588 28.41 40.34 42.70
CA SER A 588 27.83 39.82 43.93
C SER A 588 28.07 40.76 45.12
N ILE A 589 29.32 41.26 45.27
CA ILE A 589 29.70 42.20 46.32
C ILE A 589 28.99 43.55 46.19
N ILE A 590 28.92 44.10 44.97
CA ILE A 590 28.21 45.36 44.72
C ILE A 590 26.71 45.21 45.01
N LEU A 591 26.09 44.09 44.63
CA LEU A 591 24.66 43.87 44.85
C LEU A 591 24.32 43.65 46.33
N GLN A 592 25.19 43.00 47.09
CA GLN A 592 24.98 42.75 48.53
C GLN A 592 25.40 43.92 49.42
N GLY A 593 26.31 44.79 48.95
CA GLY A 593 26.94 45.84 49.76
C GLY A 593 26.11 47.12 49.95
N GLU A 594 24.77 47.04 49.94
CA GLU A 594 23.85 48.19 50.09
C GLU A 594 24.20 49.38 49.16
N THR A 595 24.67 49.08 47.94
CA THR A 595 25.18 50.09 46.99
C THR A 595 24.13 51.15 46.69
N ARG A 596 24.53 52.43 46.73
CA ARG A 596 23.70 53.58 46.35
C ARG A 596 24.46 54.51 45.41
N ILE A 597 23.76 55.12 44.45
CA ILE A 597 24.37 56.09 43.53
C ILE A 597 24.42 57.48 44.18
N GLU A 598 25.54 58.20 44.01
CA GLU A 598 25.68 59.58 44.46
C GLU A 598 24.97 60.53 43.49
N LYS A 599 23.75 60.95 43.85
CA LYS A 599 22.86 61.74 42.96
C LYS A 599 23.44 63.10 42.57
N SER A 600 24.27 63.73 43.42
CA SER A 600 24.93 65.00 43.09
C SER A 600 26.03 64.87 42.04
N SER A 601 26.50 63.65 41.79
CA SER A 601 27.65 63.35 40.93
C SER A 601 27.24 62.61 39.63
N LEU A 602 25.95 62.66 39.28
CA LEU A 602 25.44 62.04 38.06
C LEU A 602 26.10 62.63 36.81
N GLY A 603 26.57 61.77 35.92
CA GLY A 603 27.31 62.16 34.70
C GLY A 603 28.83 62.34 34.90
N HIS A 604 29.32 62.32 36.14
CA HIS A 604 30.76 62.32 36.42
C HIS A 604 31.32 60.88 36.47
N THR A 605 32.64 60.76 36.30
CA THR A 605 33.37 59.49 36.28
C THR A 605 34.51 59.51 37.30
N TYR A 606 34.82 58.36 37.89
CA TYR A 606 36.00 58.21 38.74
C TYR A 606 37.31 58.39 37.97
N SER A 607 38.26 59.08 38.61
CA SER A 607 39.63 59.27 38.10
C SER A 607 40.52 58.06 38.38
N ILE A 608 41.36 57.66 37.42
CA ILE A 608 42.33 56.57 37.58
C ILE A 608 43.37 56.87 38.66
N GLN A 609 43.82 58.13 38.77
CA GLN A 609 44.81 58.54 39.77
C GLN A 609 44.24 58.40 41.19
N GLU A 610 42.97 58.79 41.36
CA GLU A 610 42.28 58.70 42.64
C GLU A 610 41.99 57.26 43.04
N ALA A 611 41.55 56.43 42.08
CA ALA A 611 41.34 54.99 42.28
C ALA A 611 42.61 54.30 42.79
N ARG A 612 43.76 54.56 42.17
CA ARG A 612 45.06 53.97 42.58
C ARG A 612 45.47 54.40 43.98
N ALA A 613 45.41 55.70 44.26
CA ALA A 613 45.75 56.23 45.58
C ALA A 613 44.81 55.67 46.66
N ALA A 614 43.52 55.51 46.37
CA ALA A 614 42.56 54.91 47.28
C ALA A 614 42.80 53.41 47.51
N PHE A 615 43.09 52.66 46.44
CA PHE A 615 43.45 51.24 46.55
C PHE A 615 44.67 51.02 47.44
N GLU A 616 45.76 51.78 47.24
CA GLU A 616 46.96 51.66 48.06
C GLU A 616 46.71 51.95 49.54
N ARG A 617 45.90 52.97 49.87
CA ARG A 617 45.56 53.27 51.28
C ARG A 617 44.81 52.13 51.94
N VAL A 618 43.81 51.60 51.25
CA VAL A 618 42.97 50.49 51.76
C VAL A 618 43.79 49.22 51.89
N ALA A 619 44.56 48.86 50.87
CA ALA A 619 45.38 47.66 50.89
C ALA A 619 46.47 47.71 51.99
N LYS A 620 47.09 48.88 52.25
CA LYS A 620 48.00 49.04 53.40
C LYS A 620 47.29 48.87 54.74
N HIS A 621 46.09 49.45 54.87
CA HIS A 621 45.32 49.37 56.12
C HIS A 621 44.92 47.93 56.48
N HIS A 622 44.61 47.11 55.47
CA HIS A 622 44.23 45.71 55.65
C HIS A 622 45.40 44.71 55.58
N GLY A 623 46.64 45.17 55.35
CA GLY A 623 47.82 44.29 55.25
C GLY A 623 47.87 43.46 53.97
N TRP A 624 47.29 43.96 52.88
CA TRP A 624 47.17 43.28 51.58
C TRP A 624 48.29 43.61 50.57
N LEU A 625 49.29 44.39 50.97
CA LEU A 625 50.42 44.83 50.13
C LEU A 625 51.75 44.22 50.55
#